data_AF-A0A9E2FH65-F1
#
_entry.id   AF-A0A9E2FH65-F1
#
_cell.length_a   1.000
_cell.length_b   1.000
_cell.length_c   1.000
_cell.angle_alpha   90.00
_cell.angle_beta   90.00
_cell.angle_gamma   90.00
#
_symmetry.space_group_name_H-M   'P 1'
#
loop_
_entity.id
_entity.type
_entity.pdbx_description
1 polymer ?
#
loop_
_entity_poly.entity_id
_entity_poly.type
_entity_poly.pdbx_seq_one_letter_code
_entity_poly.pdbx_strand_id
1 'polypeptide(L)'
;MDLLGKYRIQRLLGEGATSKVFLAHDPFGKRDVAIKIVARGSDEGGKSERFQKKFFIAEASLAGKLTHPHIVQIYDAVADADPAYLVMEYVRGGTLERHTHPDKLLPVGDVLEMVFKCTRALDFAWRLGVIHRDLKPANIMRTEEPRADGHHAPGTNVKVSDFGAAMSVSATETQVSGVGSPAYMSPQQIKEHPLNHQTDIFSLGVVTYQLLTGHLPFQGSNNFSMMYQITHAEPVPPSSLRPDLPPVIDAIVMRALQKSLDDRYPTWDAFSFDLAEAFRGESLRDHDHRIADSEKFNSLRRLSFFQEFSDVELWEVVRLAEWHRVAGGQMLLREGEAGDGFFIIADGEVKVTKGRKLLNVLSAGECVGEMAYLTPAQGTRGADVSTLSEAVVIHLANASLERASEGCRHRFDRAFLRILVERLALANQRLTGV
;
A
#
# COMPACT_ATOMS: atom_id res chain seq x y z
N MET A 1 -27.74 -17.13 15.85
CA MET A 1 -26.63 -16.61 15.03
C MET A 1 -27.22 -16.40 13.66
N ASP A 2 -27.36 -15.14 13.27
CA ASP A 2 -28.04 -14.82 12.03
C ASP A 2 -27.11 -15.14 10.85
N LEU A 3 -27.64 -15.87 9.88
CA LEU A 3 -26.95 -16.18 8.63
C LEU A 3 -27.32 -15.12 7.60
N LEU A 4 -26.33 -14.62 6.86
CA LEU A 4 -26.57 -13.89 5.63
C LEU A 4 -25.98 -14.69 4.48
N GLY A 5 -26.85 -15.30 3.66
CA GLY A 5 -26.42 -16.32 2.70
C GLY A 5 -25.66 -17.45 3.40
N LYS A 6 -24.40 -17.68 3.00
CA LYS A 6 -23.51 -18.69 3.61
C LYS A 6 -22.72 -18.19 4.83
N TYR A 7 -22.76 -16.89 5.10
CA TYR A 7 -21.87 -16.24 6.06
C TYR A 7 -22.51 -16.19 7.45
N ARG A 8 -21.74 -16.58 8.48
CA ARG A 8 -22.18 -16.53 9.88
C ARG A 8 -21.86 -15.16 10.45
N ILE A 9 -22.87 -14.32 10.70
CA ILE A 9 -22.68 -12.99 11.29
C ILE A 9 -22.22 -13.14 12.75
N GLN A 10 -21.14 -12.46 13.10
CA GLN A 10 -20.55 -12.48 14.44
C GLN A 10 -20.91 -11.22 15.23
N ARG A 11 -20.63 -10.03 14.69
CA ARG A 11 -20.91 -8.74 15.34
C ARG A 11 -20.93 -7.58 14.34
N LEU A 12 -21.54 -6.45 14.73
CA LEU A 12 -21.42 -5.20 14.00
C LEU A 12 -19.99 -4.64 14.12
N LEU A 13 -19.41 -4.18 13.01
CA LEU A 13 -18.14 -3.46 12.94
C LEU A 13 -18.35 -1.95 12.91
N GLY A 14 -19.36 -1.48 12.17
CA GLY A 14 -19.69 -0.06 12.07
C GLY A 14 -21.02 0.17 11.36
N GLU A 15 -21.60 1.34 11.61
CA GLU A 15 -22.85 1.80 11.01
C GLU A 15 -22.63 3.22 10.46
N GLY A 16 -22.79 3.36 9.14
CA GLY A 16 -22.76 4.64 8.46
C GLY A 16 -24.18 5.08 8.08
N ALA A 17 -24.30 6.27 7.47
CA ALA A 17 -25.59 6.81 7.05
C ALA A 17 -26.37 5.92 6.06
N THR A 18 -25.66 5.11 5.26
CA THR A 18 -26.23 4.33 4.15
C THR A 18 -25.95 2.83 4.24
N SER A 19 -25.13 2.38 5.20
CA SER A 19 -24.73 0.97 5.28
C SER A 19 -24.35 0.52 6.68
N LYS A 20 -24.48 -0.78 6.91
CA LYS A 20 -24.00 -1.47 8.11
C LYS A 20 -22.92 -2.46 7.71
N VAL A 21 -21.81 -2.48 8.42
CA VAL A 21 -20.71 -3.40 8.18
C VAL A 21 -20.65 -4.40 9.33
N PHE A 22 -20.70 -5.68 9.02
CA PHE A 22 -20.66 -6.77 9.99
C PHE A 22 -19.38 -7.59 9.83
N LEU A 23 -18.86 -8.09 10.93
CA LEU A 23 -17.89 -9.18 10.94
C LEU A 23 -18.67 -10.48 10.75
N ALA A 24 -18.22 -11.30 9.82
CA ALA A 24 -18.80 -12.61 9.57
C ALA A 24 -17.72 -13.66 9.32
N HIS A 25 -18.08 -14.93 9.44
CA HIS A 25 -17.22 -16.05 9.10
C HIS A 25 -17.69 -16.73 7.80
N ASP A 26 -16.79 -16.89 6.84
CA ASP A 26 -16.99 -17.71 5.64
C ASP A 26 -16.56 -19.16 5.95
N PRO A 27 -17.50 -20.10 6.13
CA PRO A 27 -17.16 -21.47 6.50
C PRO A 27 -16.45 -22.23 5.38
N PHE A 28 -16.61 -21.83 4.12
CA PHE A 28 -15.96 -22.48 2.98
C PHE A 28 -14.55 -21.94 2.77
N GLY A 29 -14.39 -20.62 2.82
CA GLY A 29 -13.08 -19.95 2.76
C GLY A 29 -12.27 -20.09 4.06
N LYS A 30 -12.86 -20.61 5.13
CA LYS A 30 -12.28 -20.75 6.48
C LYS A 30 -11.61 -19.46 6.97
N ARG A 31 -12.28 -18.33 6.76
CA ARG A 31 -11.75 -17.00 7.05
C ARG A 31 -12.82 -16.06 7.58
N ASP A 32 -12.39 -15.07 8.33
CA ASP A 32 -13.24 -13.95 8.72
C ASP A 32 -13.33 -12.95 7.56
N VAL A 33 -14.51 -12.35 7.37
CA VAL A 33 -14.83 -11.40 6.30
C VAL A 33 -15.63 -10.22 6.87
N ALA A 34 -15.52 -9.08 6.21
CA ALA A 34 -16.38 -7.93 6.47
C ALA A 34 -17.54 -7.93 5.46
N ILE A 35 -18.78 -7.80 5.94
CA ILE A 35 -19.97 -7.78 5.10
C ILE A 35 -20.63 -6.41 5.22
N LYS A 36 -20.61 -5.63 4.14
CA LYS A 36 -21.30 -4.35 4.04
C LYS A 36 -22.68 -4.58 3.46
N ILE A 37 -23.71 -4.25 4.23
CA ILE A 37 -25.11 -4.32 3.85
C ILE A 37 -25.59 -2.91 3.58
N VAL A 38 -26.23 -2.69 2.44
CA VAL A 38 -26.86 -1.41 2.11
C VAL A 38 -28.16 -1.30 2.91
N ALA A 39 -28.28 -0.27 3.74
CA ALA A 39 -29.51 -0.05 4.49
C ALA A 39 -30.62 0.36 3.53
N ARG A 40 -31.81 -0.24 3.64
CA ARG A 40 -33.01 0.26 2.95
C ARG A 40 -33.29 1.67 3.46
N GLY A 41 -33.21 2.67 2.58
CA GLY A 41 -33.64 4.02 2.92
C GLY A 41 -35.10 4.03 3.36
N SER A 42 -35.39 4.70 4.48
CA SER A 42 -36.73 4.82 5.06
C SER A 42 -37.59 5.91 4.41
N ASP A 43 -37.11 6.56 3.34
CA ASP A 43 -37.80 7.71 2.74
C ASP A 43 -38.95 7.31 1.80
N GLU A 44 -40.12 7.88 2.08
CA GLU A 44 -41.31 7.89 1.23
C GLU A 44 -41.01 8.57 -0.12
N GLY A 45 -40.44 7.84 -1.07
CA GLY A 45 -40.18 8.37 -2.42
C GLY A 45 -39.15 7.65 -3.28
N GLY A 46 -38.42 6.64 -2.76
CA GLY A 46 -37.59 5.72 -3.56
C GLY A 46 -36.36 6.33 -4.28
N LYS A 47 -36.11 7.64 -4.15
CA LYS A 47 -34.93 8.31 -4.73
C LYS A 47 -33.64 7.81 -4.05
N SER A 48 -33.61 7.82 -2.71
CA SER A 48 -32.46 7.35 -1.91
C SER A 48 -32.07 5.89 -2.22
N GLU A 49 -33.06 5.02 -2.41
CA GLU A 49 -32.87 3.60 -2.76
C GLU A 49 -32.23 3.42 -4.15
N ARG A 50 -32.66 4.18 -5.17
CA ARG A 50 -32.04 4.16 -6.50
C ARG A 50 -30.58 4.63 -6.49
N PHE A 51 -30.26 5.65 -5.69
CA PHE A 51 -28.89 6.15 -5.55
C PHE A 51 -27.99 5.15 -4.81
N GLN A 52 -28.46 4.59 -3.70
CA GLN A 52 -27.75 3.56 -2.95
C GLN A 52 -27.46 2.32 -3.82
N LYS A 53 -28.43 1.90 -4.65
CA LYS A 53 -28.25 0.81 -5.60
C LYS A 53 -27.18 1.11 -6.67
N LYS A 54 -27.09 2.36 -7.16
CA LYS A 54 -26.02 2.76 -8.11
C LYS A 54 -24.63 2.65 -7.49
N PHE A 55 -24.41 3.16 -6.28
CA PHE A 55 -23.12 3.07 -5.59
C PHE A 55 -22.73 1.63 -5.26
N PHE A 56 -23.70 0.83 -4.82
CA PHE A 56 -23.48 -0.59 -4.62
C PHE A 56 -23.06 -1.32 -5.91
N ILE A 57 -23.72 -1.04 -7.03
CA ILE A 57 -23.36 -1.63 -8.33
C ILE A 57 -21.95 -1.18 -8.76
N ALA A 58 -21.59 0.08 -8.54
CA ALA A 58 -20.24 0.58 -8.79
C ALA A 58 -19.20 -0.18 -7.96
N GLU A 59 -19.39 -0.29 -6.65
CA GLU A 59 -18.49 -1.03 -5.75
C GLU A 59 -18.40 -2.52 -6.12
N ALA A 60 -19.56 -3.14 -6.38
CA ALA A 60 -19.65 -4.53 -6.84
C ALA A 60 -18.91 -4.74 -8.17
N SER A 61 -18.93 -3.77 -9.09
CA SER A 61 -18.24 -3.87 -10.38
C SER A 61 -16.71 -3.86 -10.26
N LEU A 62 -16.18 -3.48 -9.09
CA LEU A 62 -14.75 -3.51 -8.76
C LEU A 62 -14.32 -4.85 -8.15
N ALA A 63 -15.27 -5.74 -7.84
CA ALA A 63 -14.98 -7.08 -7.33
C ALA A 63 -14.00 -7.83 -8.25
N GLY A 64 -12.92 -8.34 -7.66
CA GLY A 64 -11.84 -9.02 -8.38
C GLY A 64 -10.95 -8.15 -9.28
N LYS A 65 -11.28 -6.87 -9.53
CA LYS A 65 -10.47 -5.96 -10.35
C LYS A 65 -9.41 -5.22 -9.54
N LEU A 66 -9.76 -4.77 -8.34
CA LEU A 66 -8.86 -4.02 -7.46
C LEU A 66 -8.08 -4.95 -6.53
N THR A 67 -7.14 -5.71 -7.10
CA THR A 67 -6.27 -6.61 -6.34
C THR A 67 -4.92 -5.95 -6.07
N HIS A 68 -4.78 -5.36 -4.89
CA HIS A 68 -3.57 -4.64 -4.47
C HIS A 68 -3.34 -4.79 -2.95
N PRO A 69 -2.10 -4.93 -2.46
CA PRO A 69 -1.81 -5.16 -1.04
C PRO A 69 -2.33 -4.06 -0.11
N HIS A 70 -2.40 -2.82 -0.62
CA HIS A 70 -2.91 -1.64 0.11
C HIS A 70 -4.34 -1.26 -0.26
N ILE A 71 -5.12 -2.16 -0.88
CA ILE A 71 -6.56 -2.01 -1.10
C ILE A 71 -7.27 -3.16 -0.36
N VAL A 72 -8.42 -2.86 0.26
CA VAL A 72 -9.29 -3.89 0.83
C VAL A 72 -9.89 -4.70 -0.31
N GLN A 73 -9.62 -6.01 -0.31
CA GLN A 73 -10.12 -6.88 -1.37
C GLN A 73 -11.65 -7.05 -1.25
N ILE A 74 -12.35 -6.88 -2.37
CA ILE A 74 -13.74 -7.31 -2.51
C ILE A 74 -13.73 -8.76 -3.01
N TYR A 75 -14.33 -9.66 -2.23
CA TYR A 75 -14.40 -11.09 -2.54
C TYR A 75 -15.66 -11.47 -3.32
N ASP A 76 -16.80 -10.88 -2.97
CA ASP A 76 -18.10 -11.25 -3.52
C ASP A 76 -19.09 -10.09 -3.40
N ALA A 77 -20.07 -10.04 -4.30
CA ALA A 77 -21.12 -9.02 -4.32
C ALA A 77 -22.46 -9.67 -4.66
N VAL A 78 -23.43 -9.59 -3.75
CA VAL A 78 -24.73 -10.23 -3.92
C VAL A 78 -25.80 -9.15 -4.05
N ALA A 79 -26.02 -8.70 -5.28
CA ALA A 79 -26.91 -7.59 -5.62
C ALA A 79 -28.40 -7.94 -5.60
N ASP A 80 -28.75 -9.21 -5.85
CA ASP A 80 -30.13 -9.68 -5.95
C ASP A 80 -30.70 -10.21 -4.62
N ALA A 81 -29.89 -10.21 -3.55
CA ALA A 81 -30.36 -10.55 -2.21
C ALA A 81 -31.15 -9.39 -1.57
N ASP A 82 -31.97 -9.73 -0.58
CA ASP A 82 -32.66 -8.76 0.26
C ASP A 82 -32.30 -8.98 1.75
N PRO A 83 -31.44 -8.14 2.35
CA PRO A 83 -30.79 -6.97 1.74
C PRO A 83 -29.59 -7.34 0.85
N ALA A 84 -29.25 -6.47 -0.11
CA ALA A 84 -28.04 -6.62 -0.94
C ALA A 84 -26.78 -6.39 -0.08
N TYR A 85 -25.73 -7.17 -0.36
CA TYR A 85 -24.52 -7.12 0.46
C TYR A 85 -23.23 -7.37 -0.33
N LEU A 86 -22.15 -6.78 0.16
CA LEU A 86 -20.79 -6.90 -0.35
C LEU A 86 -19.93 -7.64 0.67
N VAL A 87 -19.12 -8.59 0.21
CA VAL A 87 -18.23 -9.39 1.06
C VAL A 87 -16.80 -8.96 0.76
N MET A 88 -16.09 -8.56 1.80
CA MET A 88 -14.79 -7.92 1.72
C MET A 88 -13.81 -8.57 2.68
N GLU A 89 -12.53 -8.32 2.45
CA GLU A 89 -11.46 -8.58 3.40
C GLU A 89 -11.75 -7.91 4.76
N TYR A 90 -11.62 -8.67 5.84
CA TYR A 90 -11.69 -8.13 7.19
C TYR A 90 -10.31 -7.63 7.64
N VAL A 91 -10.19 -6.31 7.79
CA VAL A 91 -8.97 -5.66 8.29
C VAL A 91 -9.10 -5.38 9.79
N ARG A 92 -8.24 -6.01 10.60
CA ARG A 92 -8.38 -6.03 12.07
C ARG A 92 -8.00 -4.72 12.77
N GLY A 93 -7.01 -3.97 12.27
CA GLY A 93 -6.37 -2.85 13.00
C GLY A 93 -7.17 -1.55 13.09
N GLY A 94 -8.40 -1.52 12.57
CA GLY A 94 -9.30 -0.38 12.62
C GLY A 94 -8.93 0.76 11.68
N THR A 95 -9.75 1.81 11.67
CA THR A 95 -9.58 2.99 10.81
C THR A 95 -8.56 3.97 11.38
N LEU A 96 -8.10 4.92 10.56
CA LEU A 96 -7.23 6.01 11.00
C LEU A 96 -7.97 7.14 11.73
N GLU A 97 -9.30 7.10 11.84
CA GLU A 97 -10.10 8.16 12.50
C GLU A 97 -9.65 8.44 13.92
N ARG A 98 -9.31 7.41 14.68
CA ARG A 98 -8.83 7.58 16.06
C ARG A 98 -7.55 8.41 16.16
N HIS A 99 -6.79 8.53 15.07
CA HIS A 99 -5.52 9.27 14.99
C HIS A 99 -5.69 10.69 14.44
N THR A 100 -6.93 11.17 14.33
CA THR A 100 -7.26 12.51 13.84
C THR A 100 -7.46 13.53 14.95
N HIS A 101 -7.07 13.19 16.19
CA HIS A 101 -7.16 14.05 17.36
C HIS A 101 -5.77 14.40 17.90
N PRO A 102 -5.54 15.62 18.41
CA PRO A 102 -4.23 16.06 18.89
C PRO A 102 -3.61 15.15 19.99
N ASP A 103 -4.44 14.48 20.78
CA ASP A 103 -4.01 13.57 21.85
C ASP A 103 -3.73 12.13 21.38
N LYS A 104 -3.96 11.83 20.10
CA LYS A 104 -3.85 10.49 19.50
C LYS A 104 -3.01 10.45 18.22
N LEU A 105 -2.22 11.50 17.97
CA LEU A 105 -1.39 11.61 16.77
C LEU A 105 -0.39 10.44 16.67
N LEU A 106 -0.09 10.10 15.43
CA LEU A 106 0.94 9.13 15.10
C LEU A 106 2.32 9.81 15.01
N PRO A 107 3.42 9.04 15.14
CA PRO A 107 4.75 9.49 14.74
C PRO A 107 4.74 10.00 13.30
N VAL A 108 5.52 11.06 13.03
CA VAL A 108 5.54 11.72 11.71
C VAL A 108 5.96 10.74 10.62
N GLY A 109 7.04 9.98 10.85
CA GLY A 109 7.51 8.94 9.93
C GLY A 109 6.41 7.91 9.62
N ASP A 110 5.66 7.46 10.62
CA ASP A 110 4.57 6.50 10.43
C ASP A 110 3.46 7.07 9.52
N VAL A 111 3.08 8.34 9.71
CA VAL A 111 2.10 9.01 8.83
C VAL A 111 2.63 9.08 7.39
N LEU A 112 3.87 9.50 7.20
CA LEU A 112 4.48 9.61 5.86
C LEU A 112 4.52 8.25 5.14
N GLU A 113 4.89 7.17 5.85
CA GLU A 113 4.94 5.83 5.28
C GLU A 113 3.55 5.27 4.95
N MET A 114 2.55 5.50 5.82
CA MET A 114 1.16 5.11 5.55
C MET A 114 0.58 5.88 4.35
N VAL A 115 0.82 7.19 4.27
CA VAL A 115 0.35 8.04 3.16
C VAL A 115 1.04 7.63 1.87
N PHE A 116 2.35 7.33 1.90
CA PHE A 116 3.08 6.78 0.75
C PHE A 116 2.40 5.52 0.21
N LYS A 117 2.06 4.55 1.07
CA LYS A 117 1.34 3.32 0.68
C LYS A 117 -0.03 3.61 0.08
N CYS A 118 -0.74 4.61 0.62
CA CYS A 118 -2.01 5.08 0.05
C CYS A 118 -1.82 5.66 -1.37
N THR A 119 -0.74 6.41 -1.65
CA THR A 119 -0.47 6.89 -3.01
C THR A 119 -0.34 5.75 -4.01
N ARG A 120 0.29 4.63 -3.62
CA ARG A 120 0.47 3.47 -4.50
C ARG A 120 -0.84 2.74 -4.78
N ALA A 121 -1.69 2.60 -3.75
CA ALA A 121 -3.04 2.07 -3.90
C ALA A 121 -3.91 2.90 -4.85
N LEU A 122 -3.90 4.23 -4.67
CA LEU A 122 -4.72 5.15 -5.46
C LEU A 122 -4.20 5.32 -6.89
N ASP A 123 -2.89 5.24 -7.10
CA ASP A 123 -2.28 5.20 -8.42
C ASP A 123 -2.64 3.92 -9.19
N PHE A 124 -2.60 2.77 -8.52
CA PHE A 124 -3.09 1.52 -9.08
C PHE A 124 -4.56 1.59 -9.48
N ALA A 125 -5.43 2.12 -8.61
CA ALA A 125 -6.84 2.31 -8.92
C ALA A 125 -7.04 3.27 -10.11
N TRP A 126 -6.30 4.38 -10.15
CA TRP A 126 -6.37 5.35 -11.23
C TRP A 126 -5.98 4.76 -12.59
N ARG A 127 -4.92 3.95 -12.65
CA ARG A 127 -4.53 3.23 -13.87
C ARG A 127 -5.60 2.27 -14.39
N LEU A 128 -6.52 1.85 -13.54
CA LEU A 128 -7.70 1.05 -13.90
C LEU A 128 -8.95 1.92 -14.17
N GLY A 129 -8.80 3.24 -14.26
CA GLY A 129 -9.88 4.19 -14.55
C GLY A 129 -10.77 4.49 -13.35
N VAL A 130 -10.28 4.27 -12.13
CA VAL A 130 -11.04 4.42 -10.88
C VAL A 130 -10.53 5.63 -10.10
N ILE A 131 -11.42 6.55 -9.74
CA ILE A 131 -11.17 7.66 -8.80
C ILE A 131 -11.95 7.33 -7.52
N HIS A 132 -11.33 7.43 -6.34
CA HIS A 132 -11.93 7.08 -5.07
C HIS A 132 -13.07 8.03 -4.67
N ARG A 133 -12.87 9.35 -4.81
CA ARG A 133 -13.85 10.44 -4.56
C ARG A 133 -14.29 10.64 -3.10
N ASP A 134 -14.22 9.64 -2.24
CA ASP A 134 -14.56 9.76 -0.80
C ASP A 134 -13.39 9.33 0.11
N LEU A 135 -12.19 9.86 -0.13
CA LEU A 135 -11.03 9.51 0.68
C LEU A 135 -11.03 10.28 2.00
N LYS A 136 -11.03 9.57 3.12
CA LYS A 136 -11.05 10.10 4.49
C LYS A 136 -10.43 9.09 5.47
N PRO A 137 -10.10 9.48 6.71
CA PRO A 137 -9.46 8.59 7.68
C PRO A 137 -10.27 7.32 7.99
N ALA A 138 -11.61 7.38 7.88
CA ALA A 138 -12.51 6.24 8.04
C ALA A 138 -12.31 5.15 6.97
N ASN A 139 -11.79 5.54 5.80
CA ASN A 139 -11.61 4.68 4.63
C ASN A 139 -10.16 4.21 4.48
N ILE A 140 -9.31 4.45 5.49
CA ILE A 140 -7.93 3.96 5.54
C ILE A 140 -7.77 3.16 6.81
N MET A 141 -7.52 1.87 6.66
CA MET A 141 -7.48 0.90 7.74
C MET A 141 -6.06 0.42 8.00
N ARG A 142 -5.65 0.33 9.27
CA ARG A 142 -4.37 -0.27 9.65
C ARG A 142 -4.49 -1.78 9.64
N THR A 143 -3.45 -2.48 9.17
CA THR A 143 -3.38 -3.93 9.31
C THR A 143 -2.72 -4.30 10.64
N GLU A 144 -3.21 -5.37 11.26
CA GLU A 144 -2.52 -6.04 12.37
C GLU A 144 -1.72 -7.20 11.78
N GLU A 145 -0.73 -6.89 10.95
CA GLU A 145 0.23 -7.91 10.53
C GLU A 145 1.37 -7.98 11.55
N PRO A 146 1.70 -9.18 12.07
CA PRO A 146 2.97 -9.38 12.75
C PRO A 146 4.09 -8.98 11.79
N ARG A 147 4.99 -8.08 12.21
CA ARG A 147 6.20 -7.84 11.45
C ARG A 147 7.05 -9.11 11.46
N ALA A 148 7.72 -9.39 10.33
CA ALA A 148 8.67 -10.51 10.23
C ALA A 148 9.81 -10.41 11.26
N ASP A 149 10.11 -9.20 11.75
CA ASP A 149 11.12 -8.91 12.78
C ASP A 149 10.69 -9.27 14.22
N GLY A 150 9.48 -9.81 14.42
CA GLY A 150 9.00 -10.24 15.74
C GLY A 150 8.51 -9.11 16.65
N HIS A 151 8.48 -7.84 16.20
CA HIS A 151 7.95 -6.74 16.99
C HIS A 151 6.42 -6.62 16.86
N HIS A 152 5.73 -6.57 18.00
CA HIS A 152 4.27 -6.41 18.12
C HIS A 152 3.77 -4.95 18.07
N ALA A 153 4.63 -3.98 17.73
CA ALA A 153 4.16 -2.62 17.46
C ALA A 153 3.31 -2.63 16.18
N PRO A 154 2.13 -1.99 16.17
CA PRO A 154 1.31 -1.97 14.97
C PRO A 154 2.09 -1.23 13.88
N GLY A 155 2.36 -1.92 12.78
CA GLY A 155 3.15 -1.37 11.69
C GLY A 155 2.46 -0.21 10.96
N THR A 156 3.10 0.22 9.88
CA THR A 156 2.61 1.26 8.97
C THR A 156 1.84 0.68 7.77
N ASN A 157 1.53 -0.61 7.81
CA ASN A 157 0.73 -1.26 6.78
C ASN A 157 -0.72 -0.79 6.86
N VAL A 158 -1.21 -0.28 5.74
CA VAL A 158 -2.56 0.24 5.60
C VAL A 158 -3.24 -0.32 4.36
N LYS A 159 -4.56 -0.33 4.39
CA LYS A 159 -5.43 -0.67 3.26
C LYS A 159 -6.48 0.43 3.08
N VAL A 160 -6.65 0.88 1.85
CA VAL A 160 -7.72 1.79 1.44
C VAL A 160 -8.97 0.97 1.15
N SER A 161 -10.10 1.39 1.71
CA SER A 161 -11.42 0.74 1.58
C SER A 161 -12.45 1.69 0.99
N ASP A 162 -13.64 1.17 0.67
CA ASP A 162 -14.81 1.96 0.27
C ASP A 162 -14.59 2.81 -0.99
N PHE A 163 -14.25 2.11 -2.08
CA PHE A 163 -14.37 2.64 -3.43
C PHE A 163 -15.83 2.74 -3.89
N GLY A 164 -16.81 2.73 -2.95
CA GLY A 164 -18.23 2.73 -3.26
C GLY A 164 -18.71 4.03 -3.92
N ALA A 165 -18.03 5.15 -3.69
CA ALA A 165 -18.24 6.41 -4.40
C ALA A 165 -17.51 6.47 -5.77
N ALA A 166 -16.71 5.45 -6.10
CA ALA A 166 -15.93 5.46 -7.30
C ALA A 166 -16.83 5.26 -8.52
N MET A 167 -16.72 6.16 -9.48
CA MET A 167 -17.28 5.96 -10.80
C MET A 167 -16.16 5.99 -11.83
N SER A 168 -16.36 5.24 -12.91
CA SER A 168 -15.55 5.38 -14.13
C SER A 168 -15.42 6.86 -14.50
N VAL A 169 -14.26 7.27 -15.01
CA VAL A 169 -13.93 8.65 -15.44
C VAL A 169 -15.00 9.26 -16.37
N SER A 170 -15.83 8.42 -17.01
CA SER A 170 -16.93 8.82 -17.89
C SER A 170 -18.21 9.32 -17.19
N ALA A 171 -18.34 9.25 -15.86
CA ALA A 171 -19.55 9.66 -15.15
C ALA A 171 -19.40 11.01 -14.40
N THR A 172 -20.25 11.96 -14.78
CA THR A 172 -20.19 13.40 -14.43
C THR A 172 -21.03 13.80 -13.20
N GLU A 173 -21.77 12.88 -12.56
CA GLU A 173 -22.61 13.22 -11.42
C GLU A 173 -21.80 13.19 -10.09
N THR A 174 -21.73 14.33 -9.40
CA THR A 174 -21.15 14.45 -8.05
C THR A 174 -22.26 14.84 -7.07
N GLN A 175 -22.39 14.12 -5.95
CA GLN A 175 -23.40 14.44 -4.93
C GLN A 175 -22.95 15.64 -4.10
N VAL A 176 -23.55 16.81 -4.33
CA VAL A 176 -23.32 18.01 -3.49
C VAL A 176 -24.38 18.15 -2.38
N SER A 177 -25.47 17.36 -2.39
CA SER A 177 -26.58 17.56 -1.45
C SER A 177 -26.84 16.36 -0.52
N GLY A 178 -26.59 16.53 0.78
CA GLY A 178 -27.47 15.96 1.81
C GLY A 178 -26.93 14.88 2.74
N VAL A 179 -25.70 14.37 2.60
CA VAL A 179 -25.18 13.35 3.53
C VAL A 179 -23.72 13.65 3.91
N GLY A 180 -23.50 14.10 5.15
CA GLY A 180 -22.16 14.26 5.75
C GLY A 180 -21.45 15.60 5.52
N SER A 181 -20.31 15.77 6.19
CA SER A 181 -19.44 16.95 6.08
C SER A 181 -18.57 16.86 4.82
N PRO A 182 -18.45 17.92 4.01
CA PRO A 182 -17.63 17.93 2.80
C PRO A 182 -16.13 18.11 3.08
N ALA A 183 -15.69 17.97 4.33
CA ALA A 183 -14.35 18.34 4.81
C ALA A 183 -13.16 17.79 4.00
N TYR A 184 -13.33 16.63 3.35
CA TYR A 184 -12.28 15.97 2.55
C TYR A 184 -12.48 16.12 1.04
N MET A 185 -13.56 16.77 0.59
CA MET A 185 -13.85 16.95 -0.83
C MET A 185 -12.87 17.95 -1.46
N SER A 186 -12.47 17.67 -2.70
CA SER A 186 -11.68 18.60 -3.49
C SER A 186 -12.48 19.81 -3.96
N PRO A 187 -11.82 20.94 -4.30
CA PRO A 187 -12.49 22.09 -4.91
C PRO A 187 -13.24 21.73 -6.19
N GLN A 188 -12.73 20.76 -6.96
CA GLN A 188 -13.35 20.28 -8.19
C GLN A 188 -14.66 19.54 -7.91
N GLN A 189 -14.73 18.74 -6.85
CA GLN A 189 -15.97 18.09 -6.42
C GLN A 189 -17.01 19.11 -5.97
N ILE A 190 -16.61 20.11 -5.18
CA ILE A 190 -17.52 21.17 -4.71
C ILE A 190 -18.09 22.00 -5.88
N LYS A 191 -17.27 22.27 -6.90
CA LYS A 191 -17.65 23.03 -8.08
C LYS A 191 -18.29 22.18 -9.18
N GLU A 192 -18.46 20.87 -8.96
CA GLU A 192 -18.95 19.91 -9.95
C GLU A 192 -18.17 19.94 -11.28
N HIS A 193 -16.87 20.22 -11.20
CA HIS A 193 -15.96 20.17 -12.35
C HIS A 193 -15.60 18.71 -12.69
N PRO A 194 -15.15 18.43 -13.92
CA PRO A 194 -14.60 17.13 -14.27
C PRO A 194 -13.51 16.69 -13.29
N LEU A 195 -13.63 15.45 -12.81
CA LEU A 195 -12.72 14.87 -11.81
C LEU A 195 -11.62 14.06 -12.50
N ASN A 196 -10.41 14.14 -11.97
CA ASN A 196 -9.28 13.27 -12.29
C ASN A 196 -8.59 12.79 -11.00
N HIS A 197 -7.47 12.07 -11.10
CA HIS A 197 -6.68 11.59 -9.95
C HIS A 197 -6.24 12.69 -8.97
N GLN A 198 -6.09 13.93 -9.43
CA GLN A 198 -5.73 15.04 -8.55
C GLN A 198 -6.83 15.35 -7.52
N THR A 199 -8.07 14.92 -7.76
CA THR A 199 -9.17 14.94 -6.79
C THR A 199 -8.77 14.21 -5.51
N ASP A 200 -8.32 12.98 -5.66
CA ASP A 200 -7.92 12.11 -4.55
C ASP A 200 -6.59 12.56 -3.94
N ILE A 201 -5.69 13.19 -4.72
CA ILE A 201 -4.47 13.84 -4.18
C ILE A 201 -4.85 14.92 -3.16
N PHE A 202 -5.83 15.76 -3.47
CA PHE A 202 -6.29 16.79 -2.55
C PHE A 202 -6.88 16.17 -1.29
N SER A 203 -7.77 15.18 -1.44
CA SER A 203 -8.40 14.50 -0.30
C SER A 203 -7.35 13.80 0.58
N LEU A 204 -6.35 13.15 -0.02
CA LEU A 204 -5.24 12.56 0.74
C LEU A 204 -4.41 13.64 1.44
N GLY A 205 -4.20 14.80 0.81
CA GLY A 205 -3.58 15.97 1.45
C GLY A 205 -4.32 16.43 2.70
N VAL A 206 -5.67 16.45 2.67
CA VAL A 206 -6.50 16.77 3.85
C VAL A 206 -6.32 15.70 4.94
N VAL A 207 -6.33 14.43 4.56
CA VAL A 207 -6.07 13.32 5.49
C VAL A 207 -4.69 13.45 6.13
N THR A 208 -3.63 13.68 5.33
CA THR A 208 -2.26 13.85 5.83
C THR A 208 -2.17 15.03 6.79
N TYR A 209 -2.75 16.18 6.44
CA TYR A 209 -2.81 17.35 7.31
C TYR A 209 -3.39 16.99 8.68
N GLN A 210 -4.53 16.30 8.69
CA GLN A 210 -5.23 15.97 9.93
C GLN A 210 -4.53 14.89 10.75
N LEU A 211 -3.91 13.90 10.12
CA LEU A 211 -3.11 12.89 10.84
C LEU A 211 -1.85 13.48 11.48
N LEU A 212 -1.31 14.57 10.92
CA LEU A 212 -0.14 15.26 11.46
C LEU A 212 -0.50 16.23 12.59
N THR A 213 -1.66 16.88 12.51
CA THR A 213 -2.02 18.02 13.38
C THR A 213 -3.19 17.77 14.32
N GLY A 214 -4.03 16.76 14.03
CA GLY A 214 -5.29 16.52 14.74
C GLY A 214 -6.40 17.51 14.38
N HIS A 215 -6.20 18.34 13.36
CA HIS A 215 -7.14 19.38 12.94
C HIS A 215 -7.42 19.28 11.44
N LEU A 216 -8.61 19.68 11.00
CA LEU A 216 -8.88 19.85 9.58
C LEU A 216 -8.19 21.12 9.05
N PRO A 217 -7.67 21.11 7.82
CA PRO A 217 -7.05 22.29 7.19
C PRO A 217 -8.06 23.41 6.90
N PHE A 218 -9.33 23.06 6.76
CA PHE A 218 -10.44 23.98 6.53
C PHE A 218 -11.48 23.77 7.63
N GLN A 219 -12.08 24.86 8.10
CA GLN A 219 -13.14 24.81 9.12
C GLN A 219 -14.29 25.72 8.74
N GLY A 220 -15.52 25.26 8.94
CA GLY A 220 -16.73 26.03 8.66
C GLY A 220 -17.83 25.70 9.66
N SER A 221 -18.60 26.70 10.07
CA SER A 221 -19.72 26.52 11.01
C SER A 221 -20.92 25.78 10.40
N ASN A 222 -20.95 25.66 9.07
CA ASN A 222 -21.96 24.92 8.30
C ASN A 222 -21.38 24.46 6.96
N ASN A 223 -22.12 23.60 6.24
CA ASN A 223 -21.67 23.05 4.95
C ASN A 223 -21.34 24.11 3.90
N PHE A 224 -22.11 25.21 3.81
CA PHE A 224 -21.82 26.28 2.84
C PHE A 224 -20.49 26.98 3.14
N SER A 225 -20.26 27.35 4.40
CA SER A 225 -18.99 27.95 4.82
C SER A 225 -17.82 26.99 4.64
N MET A 226 -18.03 25.69 4.88
CA MET A 226 -17.04 24.65 4.67
C MET A 226 -16.65 24.53 3.18
N MET A 227 -17.65 24.50 2.29
CA MET A 227 -17.45 24.49 0.83
C MET A 227 -16.73 25.74 0.35
N TYR A 228 -17.07 26.92 0.90
CA TYR A 228 -16.39 28.18 0.58
C TYR A 228 -14.90 28.12 0.97
N GLN A 229 -14.60 27.65 2.18
CA GLN A 229 -13.22 27.50 2.68
C GLN A 229 -12.42 26.52 1.81
N ILE A 230 -13.00 25.36 1.48
CA ILE A 230 -12.38 24.38 0.59
C ILE A 230 -12.04 25.00 -0.77
N THR A 231 -12.89 25.88 -1.30
CA THR A 231 -12.72 26.43 -2.66
C THR A 231 -11.89 27.71 -2.75
N HIS A 232 -11.73 28.46 -1.66
CA HIS A 232 -11.12 29.80 -1.68
C HIS A 232 -10.04 30.03 -0.62
N ALA A 233 -10.07 29.35 0.53
CA ALA A 233 -9.14 29.64 1.62
C ALA A 233 -7.83 28.87 1.49
N GLU A 234 -6.73 29.52 1.88
CA GLU A 234 -5.44 28.87 2.10
C GLU A 234 -5.39 28.30 3.51
N PRO A 235 -5.03 27.01 3.68
CA PRO A 235 -4.90 26.42 5.00
C PRO A 235 -3.65 26.95 5.71
N VAL A 236 -3.68 26.98 7.05
CA VAL A 236 -2.46 27.30 7.82
C VAL A 236 -1.47 26.14 7.72
N PRO A 237 -0.16 26.38 7.61
CA PRO A 237 0.83 25.30 7.52
C PRO A 237 0.77 24.34 8.72
N PRO A 238 0.93 23.01 8.53
CA PRO A 238 0.95 22.04 9.62
C PRO A 238 1.91 22.40 10.77
N SER A 239 3.10 22.92 10.47
CA SER A 239 4.09 23.33 11.47
C SER A 239 3.60 24.43 12.42
N SER A 240 2.59 25.21 12.02
CA SER A 240 1.98 26.23 12.89
C SER A 240 1.16 25.60 14.03
N LEU A 241 0.66 24.37 13.84
CA LEU A 241 -0.09 23.62 14.84
C LEU A 241 0.78 22.58 15.56
N ARG A 242 1.84 22.12 14.89
CA ARG A 242 2.79 21.13 15.40
C ARG A 242 4.23 21.57 15.10
N PRO A 243 4.84 22.41 15.95
CA PRO A 243 6.12 23.08 15.67
C PRO A 243 7.34 22.17 15.46
N ASP A 244 7.28 20.90 15.86
CA ASP A 244 8.29 19.88 15.60
C ASP A 244 8.33 19.42 14.14
N LEU A 245 7.32 19.77 13.32
CA LEU A 245 7.28 19.37 11.91
C LEU A 245 8.36 20.09 11.08
N PRO A 246 9.14 19.35 10.27
CA PRO A 246 10.06 19.94 9.31
C PRO A 246 9.35 20.81 8.25
N PRO A 247 10.00 21.88 7.75
CA PRO A 247 9.45 22.71 6.67
C PRO A 247 9.12 21.94 5.38
N VAL A 248 9.81 20.82 5.11
CA VAL A 248 9.51 19.98 3.94
C VAL A 248 8.11 19.36 4.02
N ILE A 249 7.62 19.06 5.23
CA ILE A 249 6.27 18.50 5.42
C ILE A 249 5.19 19.54 5.09
N ASP A 250 5.41 20.80 5.50
CA ASP A 250 4.53 21.89 5.09
C ASP A 250 4.48 22.01 3.57
N ALA A 251 5.64 22.03 2.90
CA ALA A 251 5.70 22.15 1.45
C ALA A 251 4.89 21.04 0.74
N ILE A 252 5.04 19.79 1.19
CA ILE A 252 4.33 18.63 0.64
C ILE A 252 2.82 18.75 0.84
N VAL A 253 2.37 18.96 2.08
CA VAL A 253 0.95 19.00 2.41
C VAL A 253 0.28 20.19 1.73
N MET A 254 0.90 21.36 1.78
CA MET A 254 0.37 22.58 1.16
C MET A 254 0.29 22.47 -0.36
N ARG A 255 1.24 21.78 -1.01
CA ARG A 255 1.19 21.49 -2.44
C ARG A 255 0.05 20.53 -2.80
N ALA A 256 -0.19 19.49 -2.00
CA ALA A 256 -1.33 18.59 -2.20
C ALA A 256 -2.69 19.33 -2.05
N LEU A 257 -2.73 20.36 -1.19
CA LEU A 257 -3.92 21.17 -0.90
C LEU A 257 -4.12 22.37 -1.84
N GLN A 258 -3.33 22.50 -2.91
CA GLN A 258 -3.50 23.55 -3.91
C GLN A 258 -4.87 23.46 -4.58
N LYS A 259 -5.51 24.62 -4.79
CA LYS A 259 -6.86 24.70 -5.37
C LYS A 259 -6.85 24.46 -6.87
N SER A 260 -5.87 25.08 -7.53
CA SER A 260 -5.54 24.92 -8.94
C SER A 260 -4.95 23.53 -9.19
N LEU A 261 -5.31 22.92 -10.32
CA LEU A 261 -4.75 21.65 -10.76
C LEU A 261 -3.32 21.80 -11.30
N ASP A 262 -2.94 22.99 -11.75
CA ASP A 262 -1.61 23.25 -12.29
C ASP A 262 -0.56 23.39 -11.17
N ASP A 263 -0.98 23.86 -10.00
CA ASP A 263 -0.12 24.05 -8.83
C ASP A 263 -0.08 22.82 -7.91
N ARG A 264 -1.09 21.94 -8.01
CA ARG A 264 -1.16 20.67 -7.26
C ARG A 264 -0.19 19.65 -7.86
N TYR A 265 0.13 18.60 -7.10
CA TYR A 265 0.90 17.48 -7.64
C TYR A 265 0.27 16.94 -8.93
N PRO A 266 1.03 16.89 -10.05
CA PRO A 266 0.49 16.50 -11.34
C PRO A 266 0.25 14.99 -11.43
N THR A 267 0.95 14.19 -10.63
CA THR A 267 0.88 12.71 -10.63
C THR A 267 1.06 12.15 -9.23
N TRP A 268 0.60 10.91 -9.02
CA TRP A 268 0.85 10.16 -7.79
C TRP A 268 2.34 9.89 -7.56
N ASP A 269 3.12 9.67 -8.62
CA ASP A 269 4.57 9.49 -8.52
C ASP A 269 5.26 10.72 -7.96
N ALA A 270 4.91 11.93 -8.44
CA ALA A 270 5.47 13.18 -7.94
C ALA A 270 5.17 13.36 -6.44
N PHE A 271 3.94 13.06 -6.01
CA PHE A 271 3.57 13.16 -4.60
C PHE A 271 4.30 12.10 -3.75
N SER A 272 4.36 10.85 -4.22
CA SER A 272 5.04 9.76 -3.51
C SER A 272 6.55 9.95 -3.38
N PHE A 273 7.17 10.60 -4.36
CA PHE A 273 8.60 10.89 -4.35
C PHE A 273 8.94 11.85 -3.20
N ASP A 274 8.21 12.97 -3.08
CA ASP A 274 8.46 13.93 -2.01
C ASP A 274 8.17 13.31 -0.63
N LEU A 275 7.13 12.47 -0.51
CA LEU A 275 6.85 11.73 0.73
C LEU A 275 8.00 10.78 1.12
N ALA A 276 8.58 10.07 0.14
CA ALA A 276 9.69 9.16 0.38
C ALA A 276 10.98 9.89 0.81
N GLU A 277 11.27 11.04 0.20
CA GLU A 277 12.41 11.88 0.58
C GLU A 277 12.21 12.50 1.97
N ALA A 278 11.01 12.97 2.29
CA ALA A 278 10.68 13.47 3.62
C ALA A 278 10.81 12.39 4.69
N PHE A 279 10.32 11.17 4.43
CA PHE A 279 10.49 10.04 5.36
C PHE A 279 11.97 9.72 5.60
N ARG A 280 12.80 9.70 4.55
CA ARG A 280 14.24 9.47 4.71
C ARG A 280 14.87 10.53 5.61
N GLY A 281 14.49 11.79 5.42
CA GLY A 281 14.94 12.90 6.27
C GLY A 281 14.55 12.72 7.75
N GLU A 282 13.33 12.26 8.02
CA GLU A 282 12.84 12.01 9.40
C GLU A 282 13.48 10.77 10.03
N SER A 283 13.62 9.66 9.30
CA SER A 283 14.25 8.43 9.81
C SER A 283 15.70 8.66 10.28
N LEU A 284 16.43 9.51 9.55
CA LEU A 284 17.80 9.91 9.94
C LEU A 284 17.83 10.72 11.25
N ARG A 285 16.74 11.42 11.61
CA ARG A 285 16.63 12.17 12.88
C ARG A 285 16.29 11.25 14.05
N ASP A 286 15.45 10.25 13.82
CA ASP A 286 14.98 9.32 14.87
C ASP A 286 15.96 8.17 15.13
N HIS A 287 17.10 8.11 14.43
CA HIS A 287 18.07 7.00 14.49
C HIS A 287 17.43 5.61 14.30
N ASP A 288 16.31 5.53 13.57
CA ASP A 288 15.69 4.25 13.24
C ASP A 288 16.53 3.59 12.14
N HIS A 289 17.15 2.45 12.47
CA HIS A 289 17.90 1.66 11.49
C HIS A 289 16.99 0.86 10.54
N ARG A 290 15.65 0.98 10.67
CA ARG A 290 14.70 0.34 9.78
C ARG A 290 14.78 0.92 8.36
N ILE A 291 14.92 0.02 7.38
CA ILE A 291 14.79 0.39 5.96
C ILE A 291 13.31 0.66 5.67
N ALA A 292 13.01 1.87 5.21
CA ALA A 292 11.66 2.32 4.91
C ALA A 292 11.03 1.47 3.79
N ASP A 293 9.72 1.22 3.83
CA ASP A 293 9.07 0.50 2.73
C ASP A 293 9.13 1.27 1.40
N SER A 294 9.18 2.61 1.44
CA SER A 294 9.43 3.44 0.25
C SER A 294 10.84 3.22 -0.32
N GLU A 295 11.85 3.09 0.54
CA GLU A 295 13.22 2.79 0.14
C GLU A 295 13.31 1.37 -0.44
N LYS A 296 12.71 0.37 0.24
CA LYS A 296 12.64 -1.01 -0.26
C LYS A 296 12.01 -1.05 -1.65
N PHE A 297 10.81 -0.49 -1.79
CA PHE A 297 10.06 -0.50 -3.04
C PHE A 297 10.82 0.20 -4.19
N ASN A 298 11.38 1.39 -3.92
CA ASN A 298 12.14 2.13 -4.92
C ASN A 298 13.45 1.42 -5.30
N SER A 299 14.10 0.74 -4.34
CA SER A 299 15.26 -0.10 -4.61
C SER A 299 14.89 -1.27 -5.52
N LEU A 300 13.81 -2.00 -5.23
CA LEU A 300 13.34 -3.08 -6.10
C LEU A 300 13.09 -2.61 -7.54
N ARG A 301 12.43 -1.46 -7.74
CA ARG A 301 12.15 -0.89 -9.08
C ARG A 301 13.40 -0.60 -9.92
N ARG A 302 14.56 -0.40 -9.29
CA ARG A 302 15.82 -0.08 -9.99
C ARG A 302 16.65 -1.32 -10.34
N LEU A 303 16.41 -2.45 -9.68
CA LEU A 303 17.22 -3.66 -9.84
C LEU A 303 16.77 -4.44 -11.08
N SER A 304 17.72 -4.85 -11.91
CA SER A 304 17.48 -5.64 -13.13
C SER A 304 16.74 -6.96 -12.85
N PHE A 305 16.95 -7.57 -11.68
CA PHE A 305 16.22 -8.75 -11.22
C PHE A 305 14.70 -8.55 -11.32
N PHE A 306 14.21 -7.38 -10.89
CA PHE A 306 12.78 -7.10 -10.77
C PHE A 306 12.18 -6.32 -11.95
N GLN A 307 12.91 -6.16 -13.05
CA GLN A 307 12.48 -5.34 -14.19
C GLN A 307 11.14 -5.77 -14.82
N GLU A 308 10.76 -7.05 -14.68
CA GLU A 308 9.51 -7.61 -15.20
C GLU A 308 8.39 -7.67 -14.15
N PHE A 309 8.64 -7.19 -12.93
CA PHE A 309 7.66 -7.19 -11.84
C PHE A 309 6.79 -5.93 -11.92
N SER A 310 5.48 -6.11 -11.77
CA SER A 310 4.53 -5.03 -11.57
C SER A 310 4.60 -4.47 -10.16
N ASP A 311 4.10 -3.25 -9.95
CA ASP A 311 4.04 -2.62 -8.62
C ASP A 311 3.35 -3.50 -7.56
N VAL A 312 2.34 -4.31 -7.95
CA VAL A 312 1.65 -5.25 -7.06
C VAL A 312 2.61 -6.35 -6.58
N GLU A 313 3.35 -6.95 -7.53
CA GLU A 313 4.32 -8.01 -7.24
C GLU A 313 5.49 -7.45 -6.42
N LEU A 314 5.95 -6.22 -6.70
CA LEU A 314 7.00 -5.55 -5.92
C LEU A 314 6.59 -5.33 -4.47
N TRP A 315 5.37 -4.87 -4.22
CA TRP A 315 4.88 -4.71 -2.84
C TRP A 315 4.74 -6.04 -2.11
N GLU A 316 4.37 -7.10 -2.83
CA GLU A 316 4.38 -8.44 -2.27
C GLU A 316 5.80 -8.87 -1.88
N VAL A 317 6.82 -8.57 -2.70
CA VAL A 317 8.23 -8.78 -2.32
C VAL A 317 8.62 -7.96 -1.09
N VAL A 318 8.24 -6.68 -1.00
CA VAL A 318 8.51 -5.84 0.17
C VAL A 318 7.96 -6.47 1.46
N ARG A 319 6.78 -7.10 1.39
CA ARG A 319 6.14 -7.76 2.54
C ARG A 319 6.77 -9.11 2.88
N LEU A 320 7.17 -9.88 1.87
CA LEU A 320 7.66 -11.25 2.05
C LEU A 320 9.15 -11.34 2.38
N ALA A 321 9.93 -10.32 1.98
CA ALA A 321 11.38 -10.32 2.11
C ALA A 321 11.86 -9.65 3.40
N GLU A 322 12.96 -10.17 3.94
CA GLU A 322 13.70 -9.55 5.04
C GLU A 322 14.84 -8.70 4.48
N TRP A 323 14.95 -7.47 4.94
CA TRP A 323 15.96 -6.53 4.45
C TRP A 323 17.01 -6.30 5.52
N HIS A 324 18.27 -6.49 5.15
CA HIS A 324 19.39 -6.39 6.08
C HIS A 324 20.42 -5.40 5.54
N ARG A 325 20.85 -4.46 6.40
CA ARG A 325 22.05 -3.66 6.18
C ARG A 325 23.21 -4.38 6.88
N VAL A 326 24.24 -4.73 6.13
CA VAL A 326 25.28 -5.68 6.52
C VAL A 326 26.64 -4.99 6.37
N ALA A 327 27.48 -5.05 7.40
CA ALA A 327 28.81 -4.45 7.35
C ALA A 327 29.75 -5.22 6.41
N GLY A 328 30.83 -4.58 5.93
CA GLY A 328 31.84 -5.23 5.09
C GLY A 328 32.57 -6.37 5.82
N GLY A 329 32.83 -7.46 5.09
CA GLY A 329 33.50 -8.66 5.60
C GLY A 329 32.60 -9.64 6.36
N GLN A 330 31.30 -9.36 6.48
CA GLN A 330 30.35 -10.22 7.17
C GLN A 330 29.93 -11.40 6.30
N MET A 331 29.82 -12.58 6.91
CA MET A 331 29.39 -13.81 6.22
C MET A 331 27.87 -13.85 6.09
N LEU A 332 27.37 -14.04 4.87
CA LEU A 332 25.96 -14.19 4.54
C LEU A 332 25.56 -15.66 4.41
N LEU A 333 26.37 -16.46 3.71
CA LEU A 333 26.14 -17.89 3.48
C LEU A 333 27.43 -18.66 3.73
N ARG A 334 27.34 -19.88 4.28
CA ARG A 334 28.49 -20.76 4.47
C ARG A 334 28.35 -22.03 3.67
N GLU A 335 29.43 -22.45 3.02
CA GLU A 335 29.52 -23.69 2.26
C GLU A 335 29.16 -24.90 3.14
N GLY A 336 28.31 -25.79 2.62
CA GLY A 336 27.87 -27.02 3.31
C GLY A 336 26.70 -26.86 4.28
N GLU A 337 26.31 -25.63 4.64
CA GLU A 337 25.12 -25.41 5.46
C GLU A 337 23.83 -25.67 4.67
N ALA A 338 22.74 -26.01 5.37
CA ALA A 338 21.43 -26.10 4.74
C ALA A 338 20.98 -24.70 4.28
N GLY A 339 20.30 -24.64 3.13
CA GLY A 339 19.70 -23.42 2.61
C GLY A 339 18.19 -23.43 2.75
N ASP A 340 17.65 -22.30 3.21
CA ASP A 340 16.23 -22.05 3.46
C ASP A 340 15.66 -20.91 2.59
N GLY A 341 16.46 -20.37 1.69
CA GLY A 341 16.15 -19.17 0.92
C GLY A 341 17.31 -18.69 0.06
N PHE A 342 17.17 -17.52 -0.54
CA PHE A 342 18.23 -16.87 -1.32
C PHE A 342 18.32 -15.38 -1.02
N PHE A 343 19.41 -14.77 -1.46
CA PHE A 343 19.67 -13.35 -1.29
C PHE A 343 19.73 -12.65 -2.65
N ILE A 344 19.20 -11.43 -2.71
CA ILE A 344 19.42 -10.48 -3.81
C ILE A 344 20.17 -9.28 -3.23
N ILE A 345 21.21 -8.83 -3.93
CA ILE A 345 21.99 -7.66 -3.50
C ILE A 345 21.23 -6.41 -3.96
N ALA A 346 20.79 -5.58 -3.01
CA ALA A 346 20.13 -4.32 -3.33
C ALA A 346 21.13 -3.17 -3.50
N ASP A 347 22.22 -3.20 -2.73
CA ASP A 347 23.32 -2.23 -2.81
C ASP A 347 24.61 -2.86 -2.25
N GLY A 348 25.76 -2.37 -2.70
CA GLY A 348 27.08 -2.88 -2.33
C GLY A 348 27.52 -4.11 -3.13
N GLU A 349 28.58 -4.78 -2.67
CA GLU A 349 29.20 -5.92 -3.33
C GLU A 349 29.42 -7.10 -2.37
N VAL A 350 29.24 -8.31 -2.90
CA VAL A 350 29.53 -9.56 -2.17
C VAL A 350 30.46 -10.45 -2.98
N LYS A 351 31.37 -11.14 -2.29
CA LYS A 351 32.24 -12.14 -2.91
C LYS A 351 31.72 -13.55 -2.65
N VAL A 352 31.85 -14.40 -3.66
CA VAL A 352 31.52 -15.83 -3.60
C VAL A 352 32.81 -16.63 -3.66
N THR A 353 33.06 -17.46 -2.66
CA THR A 353 34.28 -18.26 -2.54
C THR A 353 33.97 -19.73 -2.32
N LYS A 354 34.74 -20.63 -2.92
CA LYS A 354 34.65 -22.08 -2.68
C LYS A 354 36.02 -22.64 -2.36
N GLY A 355 36.15 -23.33 -1.23
CA GLY A 355 37.45 -23.85 -0.78
C GLY A 355 38.57 -22.80 -0.79
N ARG A 356 38.27 -21.55 -0.37
CA ARG A 356 39.14 -20.35 -0.41
C ARG A 356 39.46 -19.75 -1.79
N LYS A 357 38.97 -20.33 -2.88
CA LYS A 357 39.12 -19.74 -4.22
C LYS A 357 37.97 -18.76 -4.50
N LEU A 358 38.30 -17.54 -4.94
CA LEU A 358 37.31 -16.57 -5.42
C LEU A 358 36.69 -17.10 -6.73
N LEU A 359 35.37 -17.24 -6.74
CA LEU A 359 34.61 -17.67 -7.91
C LEU A 359 34.02 -16.48 -8.66
N ASN A 360 33.43 -15.54 -7.92
CA ASN A 360 32.82 -14.35 -8.49
C ASN A 360 32.70 -13.22 -7.46
N VAL A 361 32.50 -12.00 -7.94
CA VAL A 361 32.02 -10.86 -7.17
C VAL A 361 30.67 -10.47 -7.77
N LEU A 362 29.67 -10.32 -6.90
CA LEU A 362 28.31 -9.97 -7.29
C LEU A 362 27.98 -8.57 -6.77
N SER A 363 27.21 -7.84 -7.57
CA SER A 363 26.81 -6.45 -7.38
C SER A 363 25.29 -6.30 -7.32
N ALA A 364 24.80 -5.06 -7.15
CA ALA A 364 23.38 -4.77 -7.06
C ALA A 364 22.58 -5.35 -8.24
N GLY A 365 21.53 -6.10 -7.93
CA GLY A 365 20.64 -6.76 -8.88
C GLY A 365 20.96 -8.24 -9.13
N GLU A 366 22.12 -8.72 -8.65
CA GLU A 366 22.48 -10.12 -8.75
C GLU A 366 21.95 -10.93 -7.55
N CYS A 367 21.75 -12.23 -7.75
CA CYS A 367 21.25 -13.15 -6.73
C CYS A 367 22.29 -14.22 -6.35
N VAL A 368 22.19 -14.73 -5.12
CA VAL A 368 23.04 -15.78 -4.60
C VAL A 368 22.28 -16.71 -3.65
N GLY A 369 22.66 -17.98 -3.65
CA GLY A 369 22.00 -19.01 -2.85
C GLY A 369 20.71 -19.54 -3.47
N GLU A 370 20.39 -19.13 -4.70
CA GLU A 370 19.20 -19.52 -5.44
C GLU A 370 19.06 -21.03 -5.68
N MET A 371 20.16 -21.78 -5.62
CA MET A 371 20.13 -23.25 -5.69
C MET A 371 19.35 -23.88 -4.54
N ALA A 372 19.34 -23.26 -3.34
CA ALA A 372 18.52 -23.75 -2.24
C ALA A 372 17.01 -23.65 -2.53
N TYR A 373 16.62 -22.75 -3.43
CA TYR A 373 15.25 -22.60 -3.91
C TYR A 373 14.96 -23.49 -5.14
N LEU A 374 15.89 -23.51 -6.11
CA LEU A 374 15.71 -24.21 -7.39
C LEU A 374 15.95 -25.73 -7.31
N THR A 375 16.82 -26.19 -6.43
CA THR A 375 17.14 -27.61 -6.22
C THR A 375 17.05 -28.00 -4.74
N PRO A 376 15.84 -27.94 -4.13
CA PRO A 376 15.67 -28.19 -2.69
C PRO A 376 16.13 -29.58 -2.26
N ALA A 377 16.15 -30.56 -3.16
CA ALA A 377 16.68 -31.91 -2.91
C ALA A 377 18.20 -31.96 -2.67
N GLN A 378 18.96 -30.99 -3.15
CA GLN A 378 20.42 -30.89 -2.92
C GLN A 378 20.76 -30.05 -1.70
N GLY A 379 19.83 -29.19 -1.25
CA GLY A 379 19.64 -28.61 0.09
C GLY A 379 20.79 -27.81 0.72
N THR A 380 22.02 -27.94 0.23
CA THR A 380 23.23 -27.41 0.85
C THR A 380 23.82 -26.27 0.03
N ARG A 381 24.37 -25.27 0.73
CA ARG A 381 25.05 -24.14 0.12
C ARG A 381 26.33 -24.62 -0.57
N GLY A 382 26.49 -24.29 -1.86
CA GLY A 382 27.64 -24.75 -2.66
C GLY A 382 28.91 -23.90 -2.53
N ALA A 383 28.85 -22.77 -1.84
CA ALA A 383 29.93 -21.81 -1.67
C ALA A 383 29.69 -20.89 -0.45
N ASP A 384 30.78 -20.32 0.08
CA ASP A 384 30.74 -19.22 1.04
C ASP A 384 30.41 -17.91 0.32
N VAL A 385 29.66 -17.03 1.00
CA VAL A 385 29.32 -15.70 0.51
C VAL A 385 29.53 -14.69 1.63
N SER A 386 30.33 -13.66 1.37
CA SER A 386 30.59 -12.59 2.33
C SER A 386 30.59 -11.23 1.65
N THR A 387 30.21 -10.18 2.38
CA THR A 387 30.22 -8.80 1.89
C THR A 387 31.65 -8.31 1.69
N LEU A 388 31.90 -7.53 0.64
CA LEU A 388 33.17 -6.83 0.43
C LEU A 388 33.17 -5.43 1.06
N SER A 389 32.03 -4.74 0.94
CA SER A 389 31.74 -3.43 1.52
C SER A 389 30.49 -3.51 2.38
N GLU A 390 30.07 -2.38 2.98
CA GLU A 390 28.70 -2.30 3.49
C GLU A 390 27.72 -2.57 2.34
N ALA A 391 26.74 -3.45 2.60
CA ALA A 391 25.79 -3.91 1.61
C ALA A 391 24.37 -3.92 2.18
N VAL A 392 23.39 -3.71 1.31
CA VAL A 392 21.98 -3.95 1.62
C VAL A 392 21.56 -5.21 0.87
N VAL A 393 21.08 -6.22 1.60
CA VAL A 393 20.68 -7.50 1.03
C VAL A 393 19.22 -7.82 1.34
N ILE A 394 18.56 -8.41 0.36
CA ILE A 394 17.17 -8.82 0.40
C ILE A 394 17.15 -10.35 0.55
N HIS A 395 16.73 -10.83 1.70
CA HIS A 395 16.58 -12.26 1.96
C HIS A 395 15.14 -12.70 1.67
N LEU A 396 14.99 -13.73 0.84
CA LEU A 396 13.73 -14.39 0.56
C LEU A 396 13.81 -15.85 0.99
N ALA A 397 13.15 -16.16 2.10
CA ALA A 397 12.96 -17.54 2.55
C ALA A 397 12.03 -18.30 1.61
N ASN A 398 12.33 -19.58 1.36
CA ASN A 398 11.54 -20.50 0.53
C ASN A 398 10.07 -20.54 1.02
N ALA A 399 9.86 -20.66 2.34
CA ALA A 399 8.54 -20.69 2.95
C ALA A 399 7.76 -19.35 2.80
N SER A 400 8.45 -18.23 2.61
CA SER A 400 7.79 -16.94 2.31
C SER A 400 7.32 -16.90 0.86
N LEU A 401 8.11 -17.43 -0.08
CA LEU A 401 7.72 -17.51 -1.49
C LEU A 401 6.59 -18.50 -1.77
N GLU A 402 6.52 -19.60 -1.01
CA GLU A 402 5.37 -20.52 -1.07
C GLU A 402 4.04 -19.81 -0.76
N ARG A 403 4.09 -18.79 0.11
CA ARG A 403 2.93 -17.97 0.48
C ARG A 403 2.66 -16.80 -0.47
N ALA A 404 3.54 -16.57 -1.46
CA ALA A 404 3.35 -15.51 -2.45
C ALA A 404 2.18 -15.82 -3.40
N SER A 405 1.69 -14.81 -4.10
CA SER A 405 0.75 -14.99 -5.21
C SER A 405 1.40 -15.82 -6.34
N GLU A 406 0.56 -16.49 -7.12
CA GLU A 406 1.02 -17.24 -8.30
C GLU A 406 1.72 -16.34 -9.31
N GLY A 407 1.21 -15.12 -9.51
CA GLY A 407 1.85 -14.11 -10.37
C GLY A 407 3.26 -13.78 -9.88
N CYS A 408 3.42 -13.48 -8.59
CA CYS A 408 4.73 -13.18 -8.01
C CYS A 408 5.72 -14.35 -8.13
N ARG A 409 5.30 -15.58 -7.82
CA ARG A 409 6.14 -16.78 -8.02
C ARG A 409 6.57 -16.93 -9.48
N HIS A 410 5.64 -16.76 -10.43
CA HIS A 410 5.95 -16.84 -11.85
C HIS A 410 6.99 -15.79 -12.30
N ARG A 411 6.97 -14.58 -11.72
CA ARG A 411 7.99 -13.57 -11.99
C ARG A 411 9.36 -13.98 -11.47
N PHE A 412 9.43 -14.56 -10.27
CA PHE A 412 10.68 -15.11 -9.75
C PHE A 412 11.22 -16.21 -10.66
N ASP A 413 10.37 -17.15 -11.08
CA ASP A 413 10.80 -18.24 -11.98
C ASP A 413 11.34 -17.69 -13.32
N ARG A 414 10.67 -16.69 -13.91
CA ARG A 414 11.17 -16.01 -15.13
C ARG A 414 12.51 -15.31 -14.91
N ALA A 415 12.67 -14.61 -13.78
CA ALA A 415 13.93 -13.96 -13.44
C ALA A 415 15.06 -14.98 -13.29
N PHE A 416 14.82 -16.09 -12.59
CA PHE A 416 15.80 -17.16 -12.44
C PHE A 416 16.15 -17.85 -13.75
N LEU A 417 15.16 -18.14 -14.61
CA LEU A 417 15.42 -18.72 -15.92
C LEU A 417 16.36 -17.83 -16.76
N ARG A 418 16.13 -16.51 -16.75
CA ARG A 418 17.00 -15.55 -17.43
C ARG A 418 18.43 -15.61 -16.87
N ILE A 419 18.59 -15.55 -15.56
CA ILE A 419 19.90 -15.58 -14.89
C ILE A 419 20.64 -16.89 -15.16
N LEU A 420 19.94 -18.04 -15.14
CA LEU A 420 20.52 -19.34 -15.43
C LEU A 420 21.00 -19.43 -16.89
N VAL A 421 20.23 -18.90 -17.83
CA VAL A 421 20.61 -18.85 -19.25
C VAL A 421 21.85 -17.97 -19.44
N GLU A 422 21.90 -16.79 -18.83
CA GLU A 422 23.06 -15.89 -18.89
C GLU A 422 24.31 -16.54 -18.30
N ARG A 423 24.19 -17.17 -17.13
CA ARG A 423 25.32 -17.86 -16.47
C ARG A 423 25.80 -19.07 -17.27
N LEU A 424 24.88 -19.84 -17.86
CA LEU A 424 25.24 -20.98 -18.71
C LEU A 424 25.94 -20.52 -19.99
N ALA A 425 25.48 -19.44 -20.61
CA ALA A 425 26.14 -18.85 -21.77
C ALA A 425 27.57 -18.38 -21.43
N LEU A 426 27.76 -17.70 -20.30
CA LEU A 426 29.07 -17.27 -19.81
C LEU A 426 29.99 -18.47 -19.48
N ALA A 427 29.44 -19.51 -18.85
CA ALA A 427 30.20 -20.73 -18.55
C ALA A 427 30.65 -21.43 -19.84
N ASN A 428 29.76 -21.53 -20.84
CA ASN A 428 30.09 -22.10 -22.14
C ASN A 428 31.17 -21.29 -22.85
N GLN A 429 31.07 -19.96 -22.89
CA GLN A 429 32.12 -19.09 -23.46
C GLN A 429 33.48 -19.33 -22.80
N ARG A 430 33.52 -19.40 -21.47
CA ARG A 430 34.75 -19.68 -20.70
C ARG A 430 35.33 -21.07 -20.98
N LEU A 431 34.48 -22.06 -21.27
CA LEU A 431 34.90 -23.42 -21.62
C LEU A 431 35.36 -23.53 -23.08
N THR A 432 34.80 -22.73 -23.99
CA THR A 432 35.15 -22.76 -25.42
C THR A 432 36.39 -21.95 -25.79
N GLY A 433 36.93 -21.14 -24.87
CA GLY A 433 38.20 -20.44 -25.06
C GLY A 433 38.23 -19.41 -26.20
N VAL A 434 37.07 -18.88 -26.59
CA VAL A 434 36.93 -17.73 -27.51
C VAL A 434 36.52 -16.50 -26.73
#